data_AF-A0A183MSX9-F1
#
_entry.id   AF-A0A183MSX9-F1
#
_cell.length_a   1.000
_cell.length_b   1.000
_cell.length_c   1.000
_cell.angle_alpha   90.00
_cell.angle_beta   90.00
_cell.angle_gamma   90.00
#
_symmetry.space_group_name_H-M   'P 1'
#
loop_
_entity.id
_entity.type
_entity.pdbx_description
1 polymer ?
#
loop_
_entity_poly.entity_id
_entity_poly.type
_entity_poly.pdbx_seq_one_letter_code
_entity_poly.pdbx_strand_id
1 'polypeptide(L)'
;MTAGASMVHPCVPALVLTPINSLALSSRAIVLPTSIKLEISIASKARCSTVHFSFDGRSRHSNLLHKGDVILVSASPFPVPCLCSENEVTDWFCGLAHCLNWNLRRRQNAVINCCPTDK
;
A
#
# COMPACT_ATOMS: atom_id res chain seq x y z
N MET A 1 0.14 5.67 -1.97
CA MET A 1 -0.28 4.27 -2.14
C MET A 1 -0.10 3.88 -3.60
N THR A 2 0.49 2.74 -3.92
CA THR A 2 0.79 2.35 -5.32
C THR A 2 -0.17 1.30 -5.89
N ALA A 3 -0.73 0.43 -5.05
CA ALA A 3 -1.59 -0.69 -5.47
C ALA A 3 -3.11 -0.42 -5.39
N GLY A 4 -3.53 0.84 -5.26
CA GLY A 4 -4.95 1.22 -5.30
C GLY A 4 -5.75 1.04 -4.00
N ALA A 5 -5.09 0.76 -2.86
CA ALA A 5 -5.74 0.79 -1.55
C ALA A 5 -6.09 2.22 -1.09
N SER A 6 -7.12 2.33 -0.25
CA SER A 6 -7.49 3.58 0.41
C SER A 6 -6.51 3.93 1.53
N MET A 7 -6.30 5.22 1.81
CA MET A 7 -5.54 5.62 2.97
C MET A 7 -6.36 5.38 4.23
N VAL A 8 -5.69 4.88 5.26
CA VAL A 8 -6.28 4.57 6.56
C VAL A 8 -5.51 5.36 7.61
N HIS A 9 -6.23 6.03 8.51
CA HIS A 9 -5.63 6.74 9.64
C HIS A 9 -4.93 5.73 10.57
N PRO A 10 -3.72 5.99 11.09
CA PRO A 10 -2.96 5.03 11.90
C PRO A 10 -3.72 4.48 13.12
N CYS A 11 -4.62 5.27 13.70
CA CYS A 11 -5.42 4.86 14.86
C CYS A 11 -6.62 3.97 14.52
N VAL A 12 -6.88 3.69 13.24
CA VAL A 12 -7.90 2.70 12.84
C VAL A 12 -7.28 1.31 12.94
N PRO A 13 -7.74 0.44 13.88
CA PRO A 13 -7.18 -0.90 14.03
C PRO A 13 -7.67 -1.79 12.89
N ALA A 14 -6.89 -1.89 11.81
CA ALA A 14 -7.25 -2.67 10.64
C ALA A 14 -6.04 -3.36 9.97
N LEU A 15 -6.32 -4.51 9.35
CA LEU A 15 -5.46 -5.13 8.35
C LEU A 15 -6.00 -4.77 6.95
N VAL A 16 -5.13 -4.28 6.07
CA VAL A 16 -5.52 -3.93 4.69
C VAL A 16 -4.90 -4.93 3.73
N LEU A 17 -5.75 -5.72 3.08
CA LEU A 17 -5.35 -6.66 2.02
C LEU A 17 -5.64 -6.05 0.66
N THR A 18 -4.60 -5.80 -0.13
CA THR A 18 -4.75 -5.27 -1.48
C THR A 18 -4.00 -6.13 -2.49
N PRO A 19 -4.70 -6.85 -3.39
CA PRO A 19 -4.09 -7.60 -4.48
C PRO A 19 -3.32 -6.67 -5.41
N ILE A 20 -2.13 -7.09 -5.87
CA ILE A 20 -1.32 -6.34 -6.84
C ILE A 20 -1.48 -6.99 -8.21
N ASN A 21 -1.90 -6.21 -9.21
CA ASN A 21 -2.05 -6.64 -10.61
C ASN A 21 -2.84 -7.96 -10.77
N SER A 22 -3.97 -8.06 -10.05
CA SER A 22 -4.82 -9.24 -10.13
C SER A 22 -5.58 -9.28 -11.46
N LEU A 23 -5.75 -10.49 -12.01
CA LEU A 23 -6.50 -10.72 -13.25
C LEU A 23 -8.03 -10.68 -13.05
N ALA A 24 -8.50 -10.68 -11.81
CA ALA A 24 -9.94 -10.64 -11.54
C ALA A 24 -10.48 -9.19 -11.50
N LEU A 25 -11.55 -8.93 -12.25
CA LEU A 25 -12.22 -7.62 -12.33
C LEU A 25 -12.79 -7.11 -10.99
N SER A 26 -13.03 -8.00 -10.04
CA SER A 26 -13.54 -7.68 -8.69
C SER A 26 -12.43 -7.51 -7.65
N SER A 27 -11.16 -7.44 -8.04
CA SER A 27 -10.03 -7.33 -7.12
C SER A 27 -9.95 -5.94 -6.50
N ARG A 28 -10.64 -5.75 -5.39
CA ARG A 28 -10.63 -4.52 -4.59
C ARG A 28 -9.81 -4.74 -3.33
N ALA A 29 -9.24 -3.66 -2.80
CA ALA A 29 -8.66 -3.68 -1.46
C ALA A 29 -9.76 -4.00 -0.43
N ILE A 30 -9.43 -4.81 0.57
CA ILE A 30 -10.33 -5.24 1.63
C ILE A 30 -9.75 -4.78 2.96
N VAL A 31 -10.60 -4.17 3.81
CA VAL A 31 -10.27 -3.78 5.18
C VAL A 31 -10.81 -4.85 6.12
N LEU A 32 -9.94 -5.39 6.96
CA LEU A 32 -10.23 -6.52 7.83
C LEU A 32 -9.96 -6.16 9.31
N PRO A 33 -10.70 -6.72 10.27
CA PRO A 33 -10.45 -6.52 11.69
C PRO A 33 -9.08 -7.06 12.12
N THR A 34 -8.44 -6.45 13.12
CA THR A 34 -7.13 -6.92 13.63
C THR A 34 -7.18 -8.22 14.45
N SER A 35 -8.38 -8.65 14.84
CA SER A 35 -8.61 -9.89 15.61
C SER A 35 -8.48 -11.16 14.77
N ILE A 36 -8.47 -11.04 13.44
CA ILE A 36 -8.38 -12.20 12.55
C ILE A 36 -6.93 -12.66 12.38
N LYS A 37 -6.79 -13.93 11.97
CA LYS A 37 -5.55 -14.48 11.43
C LYS A 37 -5.72 -14.73 9.95
N LEU A 38 -4.82 -14.18 9.15
CA LEU A 38 -4.78 -14.36 7.71
C LEU A 38 -3.83 -15.49 7.37
N GLU A 39 -4.30 -16.41 6.55
CA GLU A 39 -3.50 -17.51 6.01
C GLU A 39 -3.26 -17.27 4.51
N ILE A 40 -1.99 -17.30 4.10
CA ILE A 40 -1.58 -17.10 2.71
C ILE A 40 -0.71 -18.29 2.29
N SER A 41 -1.11 -18.96 1.22
CA SER A 41 -0.41 -20.13 0.68
C SER A 41 -0.46 -20.15 -0.85
N ILE A 42 0.45 -20.91 -1.47
CA ILE A 42 0.41 -21.15 -2.91
C ILE A 42 -0.71 -22.16 -3.19
N ALA A 43 -1.67 -21.78 -4.03
CA ALA A 43 -2.73 -22.69 -4.46
C ALA A 43 -2.15 -23.99 -5.05
N SER A 44 -2.73 -25.14 -4.71
CA SER A 44 -2.25 -26.46 -5.13
C SER A 44 -2.09 -26.58 -6.65
N LYS A 45 -3.02 -25.99 -7.41
CA LYS A 45 -3.05 -25.96 -8.88
C LYS A 45 -2.24 -24.80 -9.51
N ALA A 46 -1.53 -23.99 -8.74
CA ALA A 46 -0.70 -22.91 -9.29
C ALA A 46 0.41 -23.46 -10.18
N ARG A 47 0.79 -22.73 -11.23
CA ARG A 47 1.89 -23.12 -12.15
C ARG A 47 3.27 -23.01 -11.51
N CYS A 48 3.46 -22.05 -10.61
CA CYS A 48 4.71 -21.88 -9.85
C CYS A 48 4.75 -22.83 -8.65
N SER A 49 5.93 -23.33 -8.31
CA SER A 49 6.19 -24.11 -7.08
C SER A 49 6.71 -23.26 -5.92
N THR A 50 7.23 -22.07 -6.22
CA THR A 50 7.85 -21.14 -5.26
C THR A 50 7.45 -19.70 -5.57
N VAL A 51 7.23 -18.89 -4.54
CA VAL A 51 7.02 -17.44 -4.66
C VAL A 51 7.90 -16.69 -3.66
N HIS A 52 8.16 -15.41 -3.95
CA HIS A 52 8.88 -14.54 -3.03
C HIS A 52 7.91 -13.77 -2.14
N PHE A 53 8.33 -13.48 -0.92
CA PHE A 53 7.63 -12.56 -0.03
C PHE A 53 8.63 -11.63 0.66
N SER A 54 8.16 -10.54 1.27
CA SER A 54 8.99 -9.62 2.03
C SER A 54 8.21 -9.03 3.20
N PHE A 55 8.94 -8.71 4.26
CA PHE A 55 8.44 -7.90 5.37
C PHE A 55 9.03 -6.50 5.19
N ASP A 56 8.18 -5.47 5.17
CA ASP A 56 8.56 -4.06 4.95
C ASP A 56 9.50 -3.83 3.74
N GLY A 57 9.33 -4.63 2.69
CA GLY A 57 10.15 -4.54 1.47
C GLY A 57 11.56 -5.11 1.57
N ARG A 58 11.93 -5.76 2.68
CA ARG A 58 13.26 -6.31 2.93
C ARG A 58 13.35 -7.81 2.65
N SER A 59 14.58 -8.29 2.41
CA SER A 59 14.95 -9.71 2.34
C SER A 59 14.17 -10.58 1.33
N ARG A 60 13.63 -9.97 0.26
CA ARG A 60 12.83 -10.69 -0.77
C ARG A 60 13.57 -11.86 -1.42
N HIS A 61 14.88 -11.75 -1.66
CA HIS A 61 15.65 -12.79 -2.34
C HIS A 61 15.84 -14.05 -1.48
N SER A 62 15.98 -13.89 -0.16
CA SER A 62 16.12 -15.00 0.78
C SER A 62 14.77 -15.58 1.23
N ASN A 63 13.71 -14.78 1.17
CA ASN A 63 12.39 -15.16 1.64
C ASN A 63 11.59 -15.83 0.51
N LEU A 64 11.62 -17.17 0.52
CA LEU A 64 10.92 -18.03 -0.42
C LEU A 64 9.80 -18.78 0.30
N LEU A 65 8.62 -18.82 -0.32
CA LEU A 65 7.50 -19.65 0.09
C LEU A 65 7.34 -20.76 -0.94
N HIS A 66 7.38 -22.02 -0.51
CA HIS A 66 7.19 -23.17 -1.37
C HIS A 66 5.75 -23.70 -1.30
N LYS A 67 5.34 -24.50 -2.29
CA LYS A 67 4.05 -25.21 -2.23
C LYS A 67 4.00 -26.11 -0.99
N GLY A 68 2.93 -25.99 -0.23
CA GLY A 68 2.75 -26.68 1.06
C GLY A 68 3.08 -25.79 2.26
N ASP A 69 3.87 -24.73 2.05
CA ASP A 69 4.13 -23.73 3.08
C ASP A 69 2.97 -22.75 3.21
N VAL A 70 2.89 -22.15 4.40
CA VAL A 70 1.82 -21.24 4.79
C VAL A 70 2.42 -20.04 5.54
N ILE A 71 1.99 -18.83 5.18
CA ILE A 71 2.26 -17.60 5.92
C ILE A 71 1.03 -17.26 6.75
N LEU A 72 1.25 -17.08 8.06
CA LEU A 72 0.23 -16.58 8.98
C LEU A 72 0.51 -15.13 9.32
N VAL A 73 -0.48 -14.26 9.12
CA VAL A 73 -0.40 -12.83 9.44
C VAL A 73 -1.46 -12.48 10.47
N SER A 74 -1.06 -11.82 11.55
CA SER A 74 -1.95 -11.34 12.61
C SER A 74 -1.43 -10.02 13.17
N ALA A 75 -2.29 -9.25 13.84
CA ALA A 75 -1.85 -8.06 14.54
C ALA A 75 -0.84 -8.42 15.66
N SER A 76 0.27 -7.66 15.72
CA SER A 76 1.29 -7.83 16.76
C SER A 76 0.77 -7.30 18.09
N PRO A 77 1.06 -7.97 19.23
CA PRO A 77 0.81 -7.41 20.55
C PRO A 77 1.80 -6.30 20.93
N PHE A 78 2.84 -6.08 20.12
CA PHE A 78 3.88 -5.07 20.34
C PHE A 78 3.83 -4.02 19.21
N PRO A 79 3.01 -2.96 19.36
CA PRO A 79 2.98 -1.87 18.39
C PRO A 79 4.25 -1.03 18.47
N VAL A 80 4.65 -0.42 17.35
CA VAL A 80 5.76 0.54 17.32
C VAL A 80 5.24 1.89 17.80
N PRO A 81 5.79 2.48 18.88
CA PRO A 81 5.36 3.79 19.35
C PRO A 81 5.80 4.89 18.37
N CYS A 82 4.85 5.73 17.94
CA CYS A 82 5.10 6.88 17.07
C CYS A 82 4.91 8.17 17.86
N LEU A 83 5.91 9.06 17.85
CA LEU A 83 5.82 10.36 18.49
C LEU A 83 5.13 11.37 17.56
N CYS A 84 4.19 12.14 18.10
CA CYS A 84 3.54 13.24 17.38
C CYS A 84 4.17 14.57 17.79
N SER A 85 4.25 15.51 16.84
CA SER A 85 4.63 16.90 17.08
C SER A 85 3.52 17.66 17.79
N GLU A 86 2.28 17.54 17.32
CA GLU A 86 1.12 18.17 17.96
C GLU A 86 0.13 17.11 18.47
N ASN A 87 -0.51 16.38 17.55
CA ASN A 87 -1.37 15.23 17.86
C ASN A 87 -1.51 14.34 16.64
N GLU A 88 -2.01 13.12 16.84
CA GLU A 88 -2.12 12.08 15.80
C GLU A 88 -2.94 12.52 14.57
N VAL A 89 -4.00 13.30 14.77
CA VAL A 89 -4.92 13.71 13.71
C VAL A 89 -4.30 14.83 12.89
N THR A 90 -3.83 15.90 13.55
CA THR A 90 -3.20 17.05 12.89
C THR A 90 -1.98 16.59 12.09
N ASP A 91 -1.08 15.82 12.71
CA ASP A 91 0.15 15.36 12.08
C ASP A 91 -0.14 14.48 10.85
N TRP A 92 -1.16 13.63 10.93
CA TRP A 92 -1.55 12.78 9.80
C TRP A 92 -2.08 13.60 8.62
N PHE A 93 -3.01 14.52 8.83
CA PHE A 93 -3.56 15.36 7.76
C PHE A 93 -2.49 16.30 7.16
N CYS A 94 -1.66 16.93 8.00
CA CYS A 94 -0.55 17.76 7.55
C CYS A 94 0.46 16.95 6.73
N GLY A 95 0.80 15.74 7.18
CA GLY A 95 1.67 14.82 6.45
C GLY A 95 1.09 14.43 5.08
N LEU A 96 -0.20 14.08 5.01
CA LEU A 96 -0.86 13.78 3.75
C LEU A 96 -0.87 14.97 2.79
N ALA A 97 -1.22 16.16 3.27
CA ALA A 97 -1.24 17.36 2.45
C ALA A 97 0.14 17.68 1.87
N HIS A 98 1.19 17.55 2.69
CA HIS A 98 2.57 17.77 2.29
C HIS A 98 3.06 16.72 1.28
N CYS A 99 2.88 15.43 1.57
CA CYS A 99 3.41 14.35 0.72
C CYS A 99 2.69 14.22 -0.63
N LEU A 100 1.38 14.51 -0.67
CA LEU A 100 0.56 14.30 -1.87
C LEU A 100 0.24 15.59 -2.60
N ASN A 101 0.65 16.76 -2.08
CA ASN A 101 0.18 18.07 -2.53
C ASN A 101 -1.36 18.08 -2.66
N TRP A 102 -2.02 17.53 -1.65
CA TRP A 102 -3.44 17.22 -1.69
C TRP A 102 -4.26 18.48 -1.96
N ASN A 103 -5.12 18.45 -2.98
CA ASN A 103 -5.91 19.60 -3.45
C ASN A 103 -5.11 20.84 -3.90
N LEU A 104 -3.78 20.77 -4.03
CA LEU A 104 -2.98 21.89 -4.55
C LEU A 104 -3.20 22.01 -6.06
N ARG A 105 -3.94 23.03 -6.48
CA ARG A 105 -4.09 23.37 -7.90
C ARG A 105 -2.99 24.34 -8.32
N ARG A 106 -2.02 23.87 -9.11
CA ARG A 106 -1.13 24.78 -9.85
C ARG A 106 -1.92 25.43 -10.98
N ARG A 107 -1.85 26.76 -11.10
CA ARG A 107 -2.46 27.49 -12.21
C ARG A 107 -1.78 27.03 -13.51
N GLN A 108 -2.56 26.58 -14.49
CA GLN A 108 -2.02 26.19 -15.78
C GLN A 108 -1.49 27.42 -16.51
N ASN A 109 -0.26 27.34 -17.01
CA ASN A 109 0.33 28.41 -17.80
C ASN A 109 -0.40 28.54 -19.14
N ALA A 110 -0.38 29.74 -19.73
CA ALA A 110 -0.87 29.94 -21.09
C ALA A 110 -0.10 29.01 -22.05
N VAL A 111 -0.81 28.40 -23.00
CA VAL A 111 -0.17 27.65 -24.09
C VAL A 111 0.58 28.68 -24.93
N ILE A 112 1.91 28.67 -24.85
CA ILE A 112 2.75 29.49 -25.72
C ILE A 112 2.73 28.81 -27.08
N ASN A 113 1.93 29.32 -28.01
CA ASN A 113 2.03 28.92 -29.41
C ASN A 113 3.33 29.51 -29.97
N CYS A 114 4.42 28.76 -29.88
CA CYS A 114 5.63 29.05 -30.64
C CYS A 114 5.37 28.78 -32.11
N CYS A 115 4.73 29.72 -32.80
CA CYS A 115 4.81 29.75 -34.27
C CYS A 115 6.20 30.27 -34.62
N PRO A 116 7.00 29.57 -35.46
CA PRO A 116 8.19 30.16 -36.02
C PRO A 116 7.73 31.30 -36.93
N THR A 117 8.08 32.54 -36.60
CA THR A 117 8.00 33.63 -37.56
C THR A 117 9.15 33.44 -38.55
N ASP A 118 8.85 32.89 -39.72
CA ASP A 118 9.71 33.00 -40.89
C ASP A 118 9.99 34.47 -41.19
N LYS A 119 11.27 34.84 -41.20
CA LYS A 119 11.82 36.00 -41.91
C LYS A 119 13.20 35.65 -42.45
#